data_AF-F2L344-F1
#
_entry.id   AF-F2L344-F1
#
_cell.length_a   1.000
_cell.length_b   1.000
_cell.length_c   1.000
_cell.angle_alpha   90.00
_cell.angle_beta   90.00
_cell.angle_gamma   90.00
#
_symmetry.space_group_name_H-M   'P 1'
#
loop_
_entity.id
_entity.type
_entity.pdbx_description
1 polymer ?
#
loop_
_entity_poly.entity_id
_entity_poly.type
_entity_poly.pdbx_seq_one_letter_code
_entity_poly.pdbx_strand_id
1 'polypeptide(L)'
;MELVNLGAVWRLVKAVAALGGEAPLERLEGIYGGGVEYLLGIAVELGMLDKGVRDVRGRRRVVYRLTGRALAALGPAERCPVEVEVRGGLLVLKTPFGFYRAEYSASALLSIAEKLASACGEDRRGLYKRLREGAERAVERARGLERWLVAARPR
;
A
#
# COMPACT_ATOMS: atom_id res chain seq x y z
N MET A 1 -6.38 -6.88 -14.47
CA MET A 1 -6.14 -5.78 -13.52
C MET A 1 -5.09 -4.89 -14.17
N GLU A 2 -5.53 -3.80 -14.81
CA GLU A 2 -4.61 -2.82 -15.40
C GLU A 2 -3.64 -2.31 -14.32
N LEU A 3 -2.45 -1.89 -14.74
CA LEU A 3 -1.43 -1.28 -13.89
C LEU A 3 -1.96 0.05 -13.33
N VAL A 4 -2.84 -0.03 -12.36
CA VAL A 4 -3.24 1.12 -11.56
C VAL A 4 -1.98 1.61 -10.87
N ASN A 5 -1.68 2.89 -11.05
CA ASN A 5 -0.62 3.55 -10.33
C ASN A 5 -1.00 3.61 -8.84
N LEU A 6 -0.60 2.60 -8.06
CA LEU A 6 -0.76 2.54 -6.60
C LEU A 6 -0.22 3.81 -5.91
N GLY A 7 0.67 4.55 -6.57
CA GLY A 7 1.17 5.84 -6.09
C GLY A 7 0.24 7.00 -6.30
N ALA A 8 -0.61 6.96 -7.32
CA ALA A 8 -1.73 7.88 -7.42
C ALA A 8 -2.73 7.64 -6.28
N VAL A 9 -3.05 6.37 -5.99
CA VAL A 9 -3.95 5.99 -4.89
C VAL A 9 -3.37 6.42 -3.53
N TRP A 10 -2.08 6.21 -3.29
CA TRP A 10 -1.47 6.62 -2.03
C TRP A 10 -1.39 8.14 -1.85
N ARG A 11 -1.06 8.87 -2.92
CA ARG A 11 -1.09 10.34 -2.89
C ARG A 11 -2.48 10.86 -2.57
N LEU A 12 -3.51 10.23 -3.13
CA LEU A 12 -4.90 10.54 -2.81
C LEU A 12 -5.22 10.27 -1.33
N VAL A 13 -4.83 9.12 -0.78
CA VAL A 13 -5.00 8.79 0.64
C VAL A 13 -4.30 9.82 1.54
N LYS A 14 -3.05 10.20 1.22
CA LYS A 14 -2.32 11.26 1.91
C LYS A 14 -3.01 12.62 1.82
N ALA A 15 -3.62 12.95 0.69
CA ALA A 15 -4.39 14.19 0.54
C ALA A 15 -5.64 14.19 1.42
N VAL A 16 -6.39 13.08 1.49
CA VAL A 16 -7.54 12.95 2.40
C VAL A 16 -7.07 13.09 3.86
N ALA A 17 -5.91 12.52 4.22
CA ALA A 17 -5.31 12.71 5.54
C ALA A 17 -5.00 14.19 5.84
N ALA A 18 -4.37 14.89 4.90
CA ALA A 18 -4.06 16.32 5.01
C ALA A 18 -5.32 17.20 5.11
N LEU A 19 -6.46 16.71 4.62
CA LEU A 19 -7.77 17.36 4.73
C LEU A 19 -8.51 17.05 6.04
N GLY A 20 -7.87 16.36 6.99
CA GLY A 20 -8.46 16.01 8.30
C GLY A 20 -9.07 14.61 8.35
N GLY A 21 -8.77 13.75 7.38
CA GLY A 21 -9.17 12.33 7.37
C GLY A 21 -10.54 12.05 6.75
N GLU A 22 -11.28 13.09 6.35
CA GLU A 22 -12.51 12.98 5.56
C GLU A 22 -12.54 14.10 4.53
N ALA A 23 -12.90 13.80 3.28
CA ALA A 23 -12.99 14.79 2.22
C ALA A 23 -14.22 14.56 1.33
N PRO A 24 -14.98 15.61 0.99
CA PRO A 24 -16.08 15.51 0.04
C PRO A 24 -15.55 15.32 -1.39
N LEU A 25 -16.30 14.58 -2.21
CA LEU A 25 -15.93 14.27 -3.61
C LEU A 25 -15.58 15.53 -4.38
N GLU A 26 -16.38 16.60 -4.28
CA GLU A 26 -16.17 17.82 -5.09
C GLU A 26 -14.84 18.51 -4.76
N ARG A 27 -14.36 18.36 -3.51
CA ARG A 27 -13.05 18.89 -3.10
C ARG A 27 -11.91 18.06 -3.69
N LEU A 28 -12.09 16.75 -3.80
CA LEU A 28 -11.09 15.85 -4.40
C LEU A 28 -11.05 16.02 -5.92
N GLU A 29 -12.20 16.21 -6.57
CA GLU A 29 -12.30 16.56 -7.99
C GLU A 29 -11.62 17.90 -8.29
N GLY A 30 -11.77 18.89 -7.41
CA GLY A 30 -11.08 20.18 -7.56
C GLY A 30 -9.54 20.08 -7.50
N ILE A 31 -8.99 19.08 -6.82
CA ILE A 31 -7.53 18.87 -6.69
C ILE A 31 -6.98 17.98 -7.81
N TYR A 32 -7.71 16.92 -8.17
CA TYR A 32 -7.22 15.84 -9.04
C TYR A 32 -7.89 15.81 -10.42
N GLY A 33 -8.91 16.63 -10.66
CA GLY A 33 -9.72 16.63 -11.88
C GLY A 33 -10.76 15.49 -11.94
N GLY A 34 -11.54 15.47 -13.02
CA GLY A 34 -12.69 14.56 -13.21
C GLY A 34 -12.36 13.07 -13.35
N GLY A 35 -11.09 12.66 -13.24
CA GLY A 35 -10.68 11.24 -13.23
C GLY A 35 -10.50 10.64 -11.84
N VAL A 36 -10.69 11.43 -10.77
CA VAL A 36 -10.38 11.01 -9.39
C VAL A 36 -11.29 9.89 -8.89
N GLU A 37 -12.52 9.78 -9.39
CA GLU A 37 -13.48 8.75 -8.98
C GLU A 37 -12.95 7.34 -9.20
N TYR A 38 -12.19 7.12 -10.27
CA TYR A 38 -11.54 5.82 -10.53
C TYR A 38 -10.52 5.48 -9.42
N LEU A 39 -9.67 6.44 -9.05
CA LEU A 39 -8.70 6.25 -7.97
C LEU A 39 -9.38 6.08 -6.60
N LEU A 40 -10.50 6.77 -6.38
CA LEU A 40 -11.32 6.63 -5.18
C LEU A 40 -11.95 5.24 -5.08
N GLY A 41 -12.47 4.71 -6.19
CA GLY A 41 -12.99 3.34 -6.25
C GLY A 41 -11.94 2.32 -5.82
N ILE A 42 -10.72 2.45 -6.35
CA ILE A 42 -9.62 1.54 -6.01
C ILE A 42 -9.18 1.70 -4.56
N ALA A 43 -9.13 2.94 -4.06
CA ALA A 43 -8.83 3.18 -2.64
C ALA A 43 -9.88 2.52 -1.72
N VAL A 44 -11.15 2.51 -2.12
CA VAL A 44 -12.22 1.81 -1.40
C VAL A 44 -12.03 0.29 -1.48
N GLU A 45 -11.75 -0.26 -2.66
CA GLU A 45 -11.48 -1.69 -2.84
C GLU A 45 -10.27 -2.19 -2.02
N LEU A 46 -9.23 -1.36 -1.90
CA LEU A 46 -8.05 -1.65 -1.06
C LEU A 46 -8.33 -1.48 0.45
N GLY A 47 -9.53 -1.02 0.83
CA GLY A 47 -9.92 -0.75 2.21
C GLY A 47 -9.16 0.43 2.82
N MET A 48 -8.72 1.39 2.01
CA MET A 48 -8.07 2.63 2.45
C MET A 48 -9.06 3.73 2.73
N LEU A 49 -10.15 3.77 1.97
CA LEU A 49 -11.21 4.75 2.12
C LEU A 49 -12.55 4.04 2.31
N ASP A 50 -13.41 4.63 3.14
CA ASP A 50 -14.85 4.34 3.16
C ASP A 50 -15.56 5.41 2.33
N LYS A 51 -16.46 5.01 1.42
CA LYS A 51 -17.38 5.91 0.73
C LYS A 51 -18.67 6.04 1.55
N GLY A 52 -19.08 7.27 1.84
CA GLY A 52 -20.32 7.56 2.57
C GLY A 52 -21.06 8.77 2.01
N VAL A 53 -22.22 9.05 2.60
CA VAL A 53 -22.99 10.27 2.33
C VAL A 53 -23.15 11.04 3.62
N ARG A 54 -22.80 12.33 3.59
CA ARG A 54 -22.98 13.24 4.73
C ARG A 54 -23.88 14.40 4.34
N ASP A 55 -24.65 14.86 5.30
CA ASP A 55 -25.34 16.14 5.18
C ASP A 55 -24.34 17.26 5.49
N VAL A 56 -24.02 18.06 4.49
CA VAL A 56 -23.13 19.22 4.63
C VAL A 56 -23.94 20.46 4.24
N ARG A 57 -24.37 21.21 5.25
CA ARG A 57 -25.18 22.43 5.10
C ARG A 57 -26.51 22.20 4.36
N GLY A 58 -27.25 21.16 4.73
CA GLY A 58 -28.56 20.84 4.15
C GLY A 58 -28.50 20.18 2.77
N ARG A 59 -27.31 19.75 2.34
CA ARG A 59 -27.10 19.04 1.08
C ARG A 59 -26.40 17.72 1.34
N ARG A 60 -26.99 16.64 0.83
CA ARG A 60 -26.35 15.33 0.81
C ARG A 60 -25.17 15.34 -0.15
N ARG A 61 -23.97 15.08 0.37
CA ARG A 61 -22.72 15.01 -0.40
C ARG A 61 -22.04 13.67 -0.20
N VAL A 62 -21.42 13.17 -1.25
CA VAL A 62 -20.55 12.00 -1.17
C VAL A 62 -19.25 12.42 -0.49
N VAL A 63 -18.85 11.66 0.54
CA VAL A 63 -17.60 11.85 1.25
C VAL A 63 -16.78 10.57 1.24
N TYR A 64 -15.47 10.73 1.30
CA TYR A 64 -14.51 9.65 1.45
C TYR A 64 -13.72 9.85 2.73
N ARG A 65 -13.69 8.82 3.57
CA ARG A 65 -13.08 8.87 4.90
C ARG A 65 -11.97 7.83 5.01
N LEU A 66 -10.85 8.18 5.65
CA LEU A 66 -9.80 7.22 5.97
C LEU A 66 -10.32 6.09 6.86
N THR A 67 -9.95 4.86 6.51
CA THR A 67 -10.18 3.70 7.37
C THR A 67 -9.11 3.61 8.45
N GLY A 68 -9.35 2.77 9.47
CA GLY A 68 -8.31 2.43 10.45
C GLY A 68 -7.05 1.82 9.81
N ARG A 69 -7.19 1.07 8.71
CA ARG A 69 -6.07 0.54 7.92
C ARG A 69 -5.25 1.66 7.32
N ALA A 70 -5.90 2.65 6.70
CA ALA A 70 -5.20 3.79 6.12
C ALA A 70 -4.47 4.61 7.19
N LEU A 71 -5.11 4.86 8.33
CA LEU A 71 -4.49 5.58 9.45
C LEU A 71 -3.26 4.85 10.00
N ALA A 72 -3.33 3.52 10.17
CA ALA A 72 -2.18 2.72 10.59
C ALA A 72 -1.03 2.77 9.56
N ALA A 73 -1.37 2.75 8.27
CA ALA A 73 -0.39 2.88 7.20
C ALA A 73 0.19 4.30 7.04
N LEU A 74 -0.56 5.32 7.48
CA LEU A 74 -0.14 6.72 7.54
C LEU A 74 0.55 7.08 8.86
N GLY A 75 0.86 6.10 9.72
CA GLY A 75 1.53 6.32 11.00
C GLY A 75 2.84 7.14 10.90
N PRO A 76 3.52 7.44 12.01
CA PRO A 76 4.62 8.42 12.07
C PRO A 76 5.85 8.10 11.20
N ALA A 77 5.85 6.98 10.48
CA ALA A 77 6.89 6.65 9.52
C ALA A 77 6.76 7.54 8.27
N GLU A 78 7.76 8.38 8.03
CA GLU A 78 7.97 9.10 6.75
C GLU A 78 8.13 8.16 5.53
N ARG A 79 8.25 6.85 5.79
CA ARG A 79 8.52 5.79 4.83
C ARG A 79 7.35 4.80 4.79
N CYS A 80 7.03 4.32 3.59
CA CYS A 80 6.19 3.18 3.27
C CYS A 80 6.40 2.06 4.31
N PRO A 81 5.39 1.80 5.15
CA PRO A 81 5.49 0.76 6.16
C PRO A 81 5.42 -0.59 5.47
N VAL A 82 6.48 -1.39 5.58
CA VAL A 82 6.49 -2.75 5.06
C VAL A 82 6.96 -3.69 6.15
N GLU A 83 6.09 -4.62 6.53
CA GLU A 83 6.45 -5.75 7.38
C GLU A 83 6.70 -6.97 6.50
N VAL A 84 7.71 -7.76 6.83
CA VAL A 84 8.06 -8.98 6.09
C VAL A 84 8.01 -10.15 7.07
N GLU A 85 7.26 -11.19 6.73
CA GLU A 85 7.17 -12.44 7.47
C GLU A 85 7.28 -13.64 6.53
N VAL A 86 7.56 -14.83 7.08
CA VAL A 86 7.56 -16.09 6.32
C VAL A 86 6.29 -16.86 6.65
N ARG A 87 5.50 -17.25 5.64
CA ARG A 87 4.35 -18.14 5.81
C ARG A 87 4.31 -19.16 4.68
N GLY A 88 4.29 -20.44 5.03
CA GLY A 88 4.19 -21.54 4.06
C GLY A 88 5.33 -21.57 3.03
N GLY A 89 6.55 -21.20 3.43
CA GLY A 89 7.73 -21.19 2.54
C GLY A 89 7.83 -19.99 1.60
N LEU A 90 6.95 -19.00 1.72
CA LEU A 90 7.00 -17.75 0.95
C LEU A 90 7.19 -16.55 1.87
N LEU A 91 7.78 -15.48 1.32
CA LEU A 91 7.74 -14.17 1.95
C LEU A 91 6.33 -13.60 1.80
N VAL A 92 5.79 -13.11 2.90
CA VAL A 92 4.57 -12.32 2.95
C VAL A 92 4.96 -10.92 3.37
N LEU A 93 4.74 -9.96 2.47
CA LEU A 93 4.97 -8.55 2.71
C LEU A 93 3.64 -7.89 3.01
N LYS A 94 3.49 -7.37 4.23
CA LYS A 94 2.36 -6.53 4.62
C LYS A 94 2.72 -5.10 4.28
N THR A 95 1.96 -4.52 3.37
CA THR A 95 2.16 -3.15 2.90
C THR A 95 0.89 -2.35 3.18
N PRO A 96 0.88 -1.01 3.01
CA PRO A 96 -0.36 -0.25 3.01
C PRO A 96 -1.35 -0.90 2.05
N PHE A 97 -0.94 -1.13 0.82
CA PHE A 97 -1.80 -1.57 -0.28
C PHE A 97 -2.23 -3.05 -0.21
N GLY A 98 -2.03 -3.71 0.92
CA GLY A 98 -2.39 -5.11 1.13
C GLY A 98 -1.18 -6.04 1.23
N PHE A 99 -1.46 -7.34 1.10
CA PHE A 99 -0.48 -8.39 1.28
C PHE A 99 0.09 -8.84 -0.06
N TYR A 100 1.41 -8.89 -0.16
CA TYR A 100 2.12 -9.44 -1.32
C TYR A 100 2.81 -10.73 -0.92
N ARG A 101 2.61 -11.78 -1.70
CA ARG A 101 3.36 -13.04 -1.58
C ARG A 101 4.48 -13.03 -2.60
N ALA A 102 5.68 -13.41 -2.18
CA ALA A 102 6.86 -13.39 -3.03
C ALA A 102 7.81 -14.53 -2.67
N GLU A 103 8.55 -14.98 -3.67
CA GLU A 103 9.73 -15.80 -3.45
C GLU A 103 10.84 -14.98 -2.80
N TYR A 104 11.73 -15.65 -2.06
CA TYR A 104 12.94 -15.01 -1.57
C TYR A 104 14.00 -14.94 -2.68
N SER A 105 13.80 -14.00 -3.61
CA SER A 105 14.75 -13.72 -4.68
C SER A 105 14.97 -12.22 -4.87
N ALA A 106 16.18 -11.86 -5.31
CA ALA A 106 16.54 -10.47 -5.59
C ALA A 106 15.58 -9.82 -6.60
N SER A 107 15.21 -10.56 -7.65
CA SER A 107 14.29 -10.09 -8.69
C SER A 107 12.88 -9.84 -8.15
N ALA A 108 12.35 -10.74 -7.31
CA ALA A 108 11.02 -10.57 -6.71
C ALA A 108 10.99 -9.36 -5.75
N LEU A 109 12.00 -9.24 -4.88
CA LEU A 109 12.14 -8.11 -3.97
C LEU A 109 12.32 -6.79 -4.72
N LEU A 110 13.07 -6.77 -5.82
CA LEU A 110 13.25 -5.58 -6.65
C LEU A 110 11.94 -5.16 -7.34
N SER A 111 11.18 -6.11 -7.87
CA SER A 111 9.86 -5.83 -8.48
C SER A 111 8.89 -5.21 -7.46
N ILE A 112 8.89 -5.72 -6.22
CA ILE A 112 8.06 -5.17 -5.16
C ILE A 112 8.56 -3.80 -4.72
N ALA A 113 9.88 -3.62 -4.58
CA ALA A 113 10.48 -2.33 -4.29
C ALA A 113 10.09 -1.29 -5.35
N GLU A 114 10.08 -1.64 -6.63
CA GLU A 114 9.68 -0.72 -7.69
C GLU A 114 8.22 -0.28 -7.56
N LYS A 115 7.31 -1.24 -7.34
CA LYS A 115 5.88 -0.97 -7.14
C LYS A 115 5.65 -0.07 -5.93
N LEU A 116 6.29 -0.39 -4.81
CA LEU A 116 6.12 0.33 -3.55
C LEU A 116 6.84 1.67 -3.53
N ALA A 117 7.99 1.81 -4.19
CA ALA A 117 8.70 3.08 -4.32
C ALA A 117 7.87 4.08 -5.14
N SER A 118 7.34 3.62 -6.28
CA SER A 118 6.35 4.36 -7.06
C SER A 118 5.11 4.69 -6.23
N ALA A 119 4.64 3.73 -5.42
CA ALA A 119 3.45 3.92 -4.61
C ALA A 119 3.63 4.95 -3.47
N CYS A 120 4.73 4.86 -2.76
CA CYS A 120 4.97 5.64 -1.56
C CYS A 120 5.72 6.95 -1.82
N GLY A 121 6.22 7.17 -3.04
CA GLY A 121 7.05 8.32 -3.40
C GLY A 121 8.44 8.24 -2.77
N GLU A 122 8.99 7.03 -2.67
CA GLU A 122 10.26 6.74 -1.99
C GLU A 122 11.38 6.39 -2.96
N ASP A 123 12.63 6.52 -2.51
CA ASP A 123 13.78 6.01 -3.24
C ASP A 123 13.74 4.48 -3.35
N ARG A 124 13.74 4.00 -4.60
CA ARG A 124 13.69 2.57 -4.92
C ARG A 124 14.87 1.81 -4.31
N ARG A 125 16.07 2.38 -4.32
CA ARG A 125 17.28 1.68 -3.81
C ARG A 125 17.21 1.51 -2.30
N GLY A 126 16.86 2.56 -1.58
CA GLY A 126 16.64 2.54 -0.13
C GLY A 126 15.53 1.58 0.27
N LEU A 127 14.41 1.56 -0.46
CA LEU A 127 13.32 0.63 -0.22
C LEU A 127 13.74 -0.83 -0.47
N TYR A 128 14.41 -1.12 -1.59
CA TYR A 128 14.93 -2.46 -1.88
C TYR A 128 15.86 -2.97 -0.78
N LYS A 129 16.78 -2.11 -0.29
CA LYS A 129 17.67 -2.46 0.83
C LYS A 129 16.87 -2.83 2.08
N ARG A 130 15.86 -2.03 2.45
CA ARG A 130 14.99 -2.33 3.60
C ARG A 130 14.20 -3.64 3.44
N LEU A 131 13.66 -3.89 2.24
CA LEU A 131 12.94 -5.12 1.94
C LEU A 131 13.85 -6.35 2.06
N ARG A 132 15.07 -6.25 1.55
CA ARG A 132 16.08 -7.31 1.65
C ARG A 132 16.44 -7.60 3.09
N GLU A 133 16.80 -6.58 3.87
CA GLU A 133 17.13 -6.74 5.30
C GLU A 133 15.94 -7.30 6.11
N GLY A 134 14.72 -6.86 5.78
CA GLY A 134 13.49 -7.38 6.38
C GLY A 134 13.26 -8.86 6.05
N ALA A 135 13.47 -9.24 4.79
CA ALA A 135 13.40 -10.63 4.35
C ALA A 135 14.46 -11.49 5.03
N GLU A 136 15.72 -11.06 5.06
CA GLU A 136 16.83 -11.76 5.75
C GLU A 136 16.46 -12.04 7.22
N ARG A 137 16.01 -11.01 7.97
CA ARG A 137 15.54 -11.19 9.36
C ARG A 137 14.34 -12.12 9.49
N ALA A 138 13.39 -12.07 8.56
CA ALA A 138 12.22 -12.94 8.58
C ALA A 138 12.60 -14.41 8.36
N VAL A 139 13.56 -14.66 7.48
CA VAL A 139 14.11 -16.00 7.22
C VAL A 139 14.87 -16.52 8.44
N GLU A 140 15.75 -15.71 9.04
CA GLU A 140 16.50 -16.11 10.25
C GLU A 140 15.59 -16.49 11.42
N ARG A 141 14.44 -15.81 11.56
CA ARG A 141 13.43 -16.10 12.59
C ARG A 141 12.61 -17.35 12.29
N ALA A 142 12.52 -17.77 11.04
CA ALA A 142 11.72 -18.90 10.58
C ALA A 142 12.50 -20.24 10.61
N ARG A 143 13.39 -20.43 11.61
CA ARG A 143 14.30 -21.58 11.73
C ARG A 143 13.62 -22.92 11.36
N GLY A 144 14.22 -23.64 10.41
CA GLY A 144 13.73 -24.93 9.89
C GLY A 144 12.85 -24.85 8.65
N LEU A 145 12.51 -23.64 8.16
CA LEU A 145 11.75 -23.42 6.93
C LEU A 145 12.61 -22.97 5.74
N GLU A 146 13.93 -22.94 5.88
CA GLU A 146 14.88 -22.45 4.87
C GLU A 146 14.80 -23.26 3.58
N ARG A 147 14.62 -24.58 3.71
CA ARG A 147 14.46 -25.51 2.58
C ARG A 147 13.27 -25.16 1.67
N TRP A 148 12.22 -24.56 2.22
CA TRP A 148 11.01 -24.19 1.47
C TRP A 148 11.19 -22.87 0.71
N LEU A 149 12.14 -22.02 1.13
CA LEU A 149 12.47 -20.77 0.45
C LEU A 149 13.33 -21.01 -0.81
N VAL A 150 14.12 -22.09 -0.84
CA VAL A 150 15.00 -22.46 -1.98
C VAL A 150 14.25 -23.27 -3.04
N ALA A 151 13.18 -23.97 -2.66
CA ALA A 151 12.41 -24.85 -3.54
C ALA A 151 11.52 -24.12 -4.56
N ALA A 152 11.36 -22.79 -4.46
CA ALA A 152 10.59 -21.98 -5.40
C ALA A 152 11.39 -21.55 -6.65
N ARG A 153 12.51 -22.20 -6.97
CA ARG A 153 13.14 -22.03 -8.30
C ARG A 153 12.33 -22.83 -9.33
N PRO A 154 11.84 -22.21 -10.43
CA PRO A 154 11.40 -23.00 -11.57
C PRO A 154 12.62 -23.76 -12.09
N ARG A 155 12.43 -25.07 -12.31
CA ARG A 155 13.38 -25.92 -13.03
C ARG A 155 13.53 -25.45 -14.46
#